data_AF-T1GJW4-F1
#
_entry.id   AF-T1GJW4-F1
#
_cell.length_a   1.000
_cell.length_b   1.000
_cell.length_c   1.000
_cell.angle_alpha   90.00
_cell.angle_beta   90.00
_cell.angle_gamma   90.00
#
_symmetry.space_group_name_H-M   'P 1'
#
loop_
_entity.id
_entity.type
_entity.pdbx_description
1 polymer ?
#
loop_
_entity_poly.entity_id
_entity_poly.type
_entity_poly.pdbx_seq_one_letter_code
_entity_poly.pdbx_strand_id
1 'polypeptide(L)'
;MRGQTALAQKFICCVADILEKVVPLVTNPSESFLASLEEHLMFLVISFNQAVVSSCISCLSALVNKITKNYKLIRDCFVRFYKQMVKSKEHVLANPTVTIDKIYTPIFRRSLFTIGILMRYFDFKSRRVLGIDEGLN
;
A
#
# COMPACT_ATOMS: atom_id res chain seq x y z
N MET A 1 -10.80 10.23 -24.55
CA MET A 1 -9.91 10.52 -23.39
C MET A 1 -9.88 9.40 -22.33
N ARG A 2 -11.01 8.79 -21.90
CA ARG A 2 -10.99 7.69 -20.90
C ARG A 2 -10.13 6.46 -21.26
N GLY A 3 -10.02 6.13 -22.55
CA GLY A 3 -9.20 5.00 -23.03
C GLY A 3 -7.69 5.19 -22.86
N GLN A 4 -7.17 6.41 -23.01
CA GLN A 4 -5.75 6.72 -22.84
C GLN A 4 -5.31 6.57 -21.37
N THR A 5 -6.15 7.00 -20.43
CA THR A 5 -5.88 6.84 -18.99
C THR A 5 -5.88 5.36 -18.56
N ALA A 6 -6.75 4.53 -19.14
CA ALA A 6 -6.79 3.10 -18.86
C ALA A 6 -5.55 2.36 -19.38
N LEU A 7 -5.05 2.73 -20.57
CA LEU A 7 -3.81 2.18 -21.12
C LEU A 7 -2.60 2.58 -20.27
N ALA A 8 -2.52 3.85 -19.84
CA ALA A 8 -1.47 4.32 -18.95
C ALA A 8 -1.44 3.54 -17.62
N GLN A 9 -2.61 3.26 -17.03
CA GLN A 9 -2.69 2.47 -15.80
C GLN A 9 -2.24 1.01 -15.99
N LYS A 10 -2.59 0.39 -17.11
CA LYS A 10 -2.11 -0.95 -17.45
C LYS A 10 -0.58 -0.96 -17.62
N PHE A 11 -0.04 0.06 -18.28
CA PHE A 11 1.40 0.21 -18.42
C PHE A 11 2.10 0.32 -17.06
N ILE A 12 1.55 1.11 -16.13
CA ILE A 12 2.06 1.21 -14.75
C ILE A 12 2.06 -0.16 -14.05
N CYS A 13 0.96 -0.93 -14.15
CA CYS A 13 0.91 -2.29 -13.60
C CYS A 13 2.01 -3.17 -14.17
N CYS A 14 2.17 -3.22 -15.51
CA CYS A 14 3.21 -4.03 -16.15
C CYS A 14 4.62 -3.64 -15.69
N VAL A 15 4.90 -2.34 -15.56
CA VAL A 15 6.21 -1.87 -15.08
C VAL A 15 6.44 -2.29 -13.62
N ALA A 16 5.44 -2.14 -12.75
CA ALA A 16 5.53 -2.58 -11.36
C ALA A 16 5.78 -4.10 -11.25
N ASP A 17 5.11 -4.91 -12.07
CA ASP A 17 5.27 -6.36 -12.09
C ASP A 17 6.67 -6.77 -12.59
N ILE A 18 7.22 -6.06 -13.58
CA ILE A 18 8.61 -6.25 -14.03
C ILE A 18 9.58 -5.90 -12.90
N LEU A 19 9.44 -4.72 -12.30
CA LEU A 19 10.30 -4.23 -11.22
C LEU A 19 10.30 -5.18 -10.01
N GLU A 20 9.14 -5.75 -9.67
CA GLU A 20 9.02 -6.76 -8.61
C GLU A 20 9.94 -7.97 -8.84
N LYS A 21 10.08 -8.41 -10.10
CA LYS A 21 10.89 -9.58 -10.46
C LYS A 21 12.35 -9.24 -10.68
N VAL A 22 12.66 -8.10 -11.27
CA VAL A 22 14.03 -7.77 -11.69
C VAL A 22 14.85 -7.09 -10.59
N VAL A 23 14.27 -6.17 -9.82
CA VAL A 23 15.03 -5.39 -8.82
C VAL A 23 15.65 -6.30 -7.74
N PRO A 24 14.95 -7.33 -7.21
CA PRO A 24 15.57 -8.27 -6.28
C PRO A 24 16.74 -9.10 -6.83
N LEU A 25 16.94 -9.14 -8.15
CA LEU A 25 18.07 -9.82 -8.79
C LEU A 25 19.27 -8.91 -9.02
N VAL A 26 19.10 -7.59 -8.87
CA VAL A 26 20.19 -6.62 -9.06
C VAL A 26 21.20 -6.77 -7.93
N THR A 27 22.47 -6.87 -8.27
CA THR A 27 23.56 -6.88 -7.31
C THR A 27 23.89 -5.45 -6.90
N ASN A 28 23.94 -5.20 -5.59
CA ASN A 28 24.24 -3.89 -4.99
C ASN A 28 23.46 -2.70 -5.62
N PRO A 29 22.12 -2.76 -5.67
CA PRO A 29 21.32 -1.62 -6.10
C PRO A 29 21.59 -0.42 -5.18
N SER A 30 21.65 0.79 -5.74
CA SER A 30 21.92 1.98 -4.93
C SER A 30 20.76 2.29 -3.98
N GLU A 31 21.08 2.72 -2.76
CA GLU A 31 20.08 3.08 -1.76
C GLU A 31 19.18 4.23 -2.23
N SER A 32 19.75 5.21 -2.93
CA SER A 32 19.00 6.34 -3.50
C SER A 32 17.98 5.91 -4.56
N PHE A 33 18.34 4.91 -5.38
CA PHE A 33 17.41 4.33 -6.35
C PHE A 33 16.27 3.60 -5.64
N LEU A 34 16.58 2.76 -4.66
CA LEU A 34 15.58 2.01 -3.90
C LEU A 34 14.62 2.93 -3.15
N ALA A 35 15.13 3.97 -2.49
CA ALA A 35 14.31 4.95 -1.80
C ALA A 35 13.37 5.69 -2.76
N SER A 36 13.90 6.14 -3.91
CA SER A 36 13.10 6.80 -4.95
C SER A 36 12.03 5.87 -5.52
N LEU A 37 12.34 4.59 -5.69
CA LEU A 37 11.40 3.59 -6.18
C LEU A 37 10.28 3.34 -5.16
N GLU A 38 10.60 3.16 -3.90
CA GLU A 38 9.63 3.00 -2.82
C GLU A 38 8.68 4.20 -2.71
N GLU A 39 9.22 5.42 -2.79
CA GLU A 39 8.44 6.65 -2.73
C GLU A 39 7.43 6.74 -3.89
N HIS A 40 7.88 6.51 -5.12
CA HIS A 40 7.00 6.54 -6.29
C HIS A 40 5.93 5.45 -6.24
N LEU A 41 6.29 4.21 -5.86
CA LEU A 41 5.32 3.13 -5.70
C LEU A 41 4.29 3.47 -4.62
N MET A 42 4.72 4.04 -3.48
CA MET A 42 3.81 4.46 -2.42
C MET A 42 2.88 5.59 -2.86
N PHE A 43 3.38 6.56 -3.61
CA PHE A 43 2.54 7.61 -4.20
C PHE A 43 1.44 7.03 -5.10
N LEU A 44 1.77 6.03 -5.92
CA LEU A 44 0.81 5.32 -6.77
C LEU A 44 -0.23 4.56 -5.92
N VAL A 45 0.20 3.90 -4.83
CA VAL A 45 -0.71 3.24 -3.87
C VAL A 45 -1.71 4.21 -3.24
N ILE A 46 -1.31 5.46 -3.01
CA ILE A 46 -2.20 6.47 -2.43
C ILE A 46 -3.18 6.99 -3.48
N SER A 47 -2.73 7.21 -4.72
CA SER A 47 -3.42 8.08 -5.68
C SER A 47 -4.20 7.36 -6.80
N PHE A 48 -3.87 6.10 -7.13
CA PHE A 48 -4.38 5.42 -8.33
C PHE A 48 -5.45 4.37 -8.05
N ASN A 49 -6.05 3.75 -9.06
CA ASN A 49 -7.14 2.77 -8.88
C ASN A 49 -6.69 1.44 -8.20
N GLN A 50 -7.64 0.52 -8.01
CA GLN A 50 -7.39 -0.77 -7.34
C GLN A 50 -6.36 -1.65 -8.06
N ALA A 51 -6.34 -1.67 -9.40
CA ALA A 51 -5.41 -2.47 -10.18
C ALA A 51 -3.96 -2.00 -9.95
N VAL A 52 -3.72 -0.69 -10.05
CA VAL A 52 -2.40 -0.10 -9.79
C VAL A 52 -1.97 -0.34 -8.34
N VAL A 53 -2.88 -0.16 -7.37
CA VAL A 53 -2.57 -0.44 -5.96
C VAL A 53 -2.10 -1.88 -5.75
N SER A 54 -2.76 -2.85 -6.39
CA SER A 54 -2.40 -4.26 -6.24
C SER A 54 -0.98 -4.53 -6.74
N SER A 55 -0.65 -4.10 -7.97
CA SER A 55 0.70 -4.28 -8.53
C SER A 55 1.77 -3.52 -7.73
N CYS A 56 1.49 -2.28 -7.32
CA CYS A 56 2.46 -1.49 -6.55
C CYS A 56 2.71 -2.05 -5.15
N ILE A 57 1.69 -2.56 -4.45
CA ILE A 57 1.90 -3.20 -3.13
C ILE A 57 2.65 -4.53 -3.28
N SER A 58 2.34 -5.33 -4.31
CA SER A 58 3.08 -6.56 -4.62
C SER A 58 4.57 -6.25 -4.83
N CYS A 59 4.86 -5.25 -5.67
CA CYS A 59 6.21 -4.77 -5.93
C CYS A 59 6.90 -4.24 -4.67
N LEU A 60 6.24 -3.36 -3.89
CA LEU A 60 6.75 -2.88 -2.60
C LEU A 60 7.08 -4.04 -1.64
N SER A 61 6.26 -5.09 -1.63
CA SER A 61 6.52 -6.23 -0.76
C SER A 61 7.80 -6.97 -1.14
N ALA A 62 8.09 -7.11 -2.44
CA ALA A 62 9.36 -7.70 -2.88
C ALA A 62 10.56 -6.83 -2.49
N LEU A 63 10.46 -5.50 -2.66
CA LEU A 63 11.52 -4.56 -2.30
C LEU A 63 11.76 -4.51 -0.79
N VAL A 64 10.72 -4.24 -0.01
CA VAL A 64 10.79 -4.07 1.44
C VAL A 64 11.16 -5.39 2.13
N ASN A 65 10.50 -6.50 1.77
CA ASN A 65 10.76 -7.77 2.45
C ASN A 65 12.12 -8.38 2.10
N LYS A 66 12.67 -8.13 0.91
CA LYS A 66 13.92 -8.78 0.49
C LYS A 66 15.14 -7.86 0.64
N ILE A 67 14.97 -6.56 0.41
CA ILE A 67 16.08 -5.62 0.21
C ILE A 67 16.11 -4.56 1.32
N THR A 68 15.20 -3.59 1.28
CA THR A 68 15.34 -2.34 2.06
C THR A 68 14.98 -2.47 3.53
N LYS A 69 14.08 -3.39 3.87
CA LYS A 69 13.49 -3.53 5.22
C LYS A 69 12.83 -2.25 5.73
N ASN A 70 12.41 -1.35 4.84
CA ASN A 70 11.70 -0.12 5.20
C ASN A 70 10.24 -0.40 5.60
N TYR A 71 10.04 -1.13 6.69
CA TYR A 71 8.71 -1.50 7.19
C TYR A 71 7.93 -0.31 7.73
N LYS A 72 8.62 0.76 8.15
CA LYS A 72 8.00 2.01 8.58
C LYS A 72 7.09 2.61 7.51
N LEU A 73 7.55 2.66 6.26
CA LEU A 73 6.76 3.11 5.11
C LEU A 73 5.41 2.38 5.00
N ILE A 74 5.43 1.06 5.23
CA ILE A 74 4.26 0.18 5.14
C ILE A 74 3.31 0.44 6.32
N ARG A 75 3.84 0.58 7.54
CA ARG A 75 3.05 0.90 8.74
C ARG A 75 2.38 2.27 8.61
N ASP A 76 3.11 3.28 8.16
CA ASP A 76 2.57 4.63 8.00
C ASP A 76 1.41 4.65 6.99
N CYS A 77 1.55 3.90 5.88
CA CYS A 77 0.48 3.71 4.91
C CYS A 77 -0.74 2.98 5.51
N PHE A 78 -0.52 1.90 6.25
CA PHE A 78 -1.58 1.16 6.94
C PHE A 78 -2.36 2.08 7.89
N VAL A 79 -1.65 2.80 8.76
CA VAL A 79 -2.26 3.71 9.75
C VAL A 79 -3.09 4.80 9.07
N ARG A 80 -2.62 5.35 7.95
CA ARG A 80 -3.35 6.36 7.18
C ARG A 80 -4.74 5.87 6.74
N PHE A 81 -4.82 4.67 6.18
CA PHE A 81 -6.10 4.09 5.74
C PHE A 81 -6.92 3.56 6.92
N TYR A 82 -6.29 2.98 7.94
CA TYR A 82 -6.96 2.45 9.11
C TYR A 82 -7.70 3.54 9.89
N LYS A 83 -7.10 4.74 9.99
CA LYS A 83 -7.76 5.92 10.59
C LYS A 83 -9.10 6.26 9.91
N GLN A 84 -9.24 6.04 8.60
CA GLN A 84 -10.52 6.26 7.92
C GLN A 84 -11.57 5.23 8.33
N MET A 85 -11.16 3.97 8.50
CA MET A 85 -12.05 2.92 8.98
C MET A 85 -12.50 3.17 10.42
N VAL A 86 -11.59 3.64 11.29
CA VAL A 86 -11.91 4.01 12.67
C VAL A 86 -12.93 5.14 12.71
N LYS A 87 -12.74 6.21 11.91
CA LYS A 87 -13.73 7.30 11.80
C LYS A 87 -15.11 6.79 11.36
N SER A 88 -15.15 5.89 10.39
CA SER A 88 -16.42 5.27 9.96
C SER A 88 -17.06 4.45 11.08
N LYS A 89 -16.28 3.68 11.84
CA LYS A 89 -16.76 2.94 13.02
C LYS A 89 -17.32 3.89 14.09
N GLU A 90 -16.58 4.93 14.45
CA GLU A 90 -17.00 5.92 15.45
C GLU A 90 -18.29 6.63 15.03
N HIS A 91 -18.43 6.96 13.75
CA HIS A 91 -19.64 7.57 13.21
C HIS A 91 -20.86 6.65 13.33
N VAL A 92 -20.71 5.34 13.13
CA VAL A 92 -21.78 4.34 13.35
C VAL A 92 -22.13 4.25 14.82
N LEU A 93 -21.14 4.16 15.70
CA LEU A 93 -21.36 4.04 17.15
C LEU A 93 -22.06 5.29 17.72
N ALA A 94 -21.71 6.48 17.22
CA ALA A 94 -22.31 7.74 17.65
C ALA A 94 -23.74 7.95 17.10
N ASN A 95 -24.07 7.36 15.94
CA ASN A 95 -25.35 7.53 15.27
C ASN A 95 -25.93 6.17 14.83
N PRO A 96 -26.62 5.43 15.73
CA PRO A 96 -27.14 4.09 15.42
C PRO A 96 -28.16 4.03 14.26
N THR A 97 -28.75 5.16 13.87
CA THR A 97 -29.69 5.29 12.75
C THR A 97 -29.01 5.61 11.41
N VAL A 98 -27.68 5.69 11.37
CA VAL A 98 -26.94 5.99 10.14
C VAL A 98 -27.17 4.90 9.09
N THR A 99 -27.44 5.32 7.86
CA THR A 99 -27.58 4.39 6.74
C THR A 99 -26.21 3.88 6.26
N ILE A 100 -26.19 2.65 5.77
CA ILE A 100 -24.98 2.01 5.23
C ILE A 100 -24.32 2.87 4.13
N ASP A 101 -25.11 3.56 3.30
CA ASP A 101 -24.59 4.42 2.22
C ASP A 101 -23.71 5.57 2.73
N LYS A 102 -24.03 6.13 3.91
CA LYS A 102 -23.24 7.18 4.56
C LYS A 102 -21.92 6.65 5.13
N ILE A 103 -21.83 5.33 5.36
CA ILE A 103 -20.63 4.66 5.86
C ILE A 103 -19.75 4.14 4.71
N TYR A 104 -20.36 3.51 3.70
CA TYR A 104 -19.70 2.89 2.54
C TYR A 104 -19.28 3.89 1.45
N THR A 105 -18.70 5.00 1.90
CA THR A 105 -18.14 6.05 1.05
C THR A 105 -17.00 5.53 0.16
N PRO A 106 -16.65 6.22 -0.94
CA PRO A 106 -15.51 5.86 -1.77
C PRO A 106 -14.20 5.75 -0.97
N ILE A 107 -13.98 6.62 0.01
CA ILE A 107 -12.78 6.60 0.87
C ILE A 107 -12.77 5.39 1.81
N PHE A 108 -13.93 4.96 2.33
CA PHE A 108 -14.03 3.74 3.13
C PHE A 108 -13.69 2.50 2.29
N ARG A 109 -14.31 2.38 1.11
CA ARG A 109 -14.05 1.26 0.17
C ARG A 109 -12.58 1.22 -0.24
N ARG A 110 -12.00 2.38 -0.52
CA ARG A 110 -10.57 2.54 -0.82
C ARG A 110 -9.70 2.06 0.33
N SER A 111 -10.00 2.51 1.55
CA SER A 111 -9.23 2.16 2.75
C SER A 111 -9.28 0.67 3.03
N LEU A 112 -10.48 0.09 2.99
CA LEU A 112 -10.70 -1.34 3.18
C LEU A 112 -9.94 -2.18 2.15
N PHE A 113 -10.02 -1.81 0.87
CA PHE A 113 -9.28 -2.50 -0.19
C PHE A 113 -7.77 -2.42 0.03
N THR A 114 -7.23 -1.22 0.24
CA THR A 114 -5.78 -1.03 0.40
C THR A 114 -5.25 -1.78 1.62
N ILE A 115 -5.95 -1.72 2.76
CA ILE A 115 -5.58 -2.49 3.95
C ILE A 115 -5.58 -3.99 3.67
N GLY A 116 -6.61 -4.50 2.98
CA GLY A 116 -6.68 -5.92 2.61
C GLY A 116 -5.49 -6.36 1.74
N ILE A 117 -5.09 -5.54 0.78
CA ILE A 117 -3.92 -5.82 -0.06
C ILE A 117 -2.61 -5.72 0.74
N LEU A 118 -2.45 -4.71 1.61
CA LEU A 118 -1.29 -4.62 2.50
C LEU A 118 -1.16 -5.88 3.36
N MET A 119 -2.26 -6.35 3.97
CA MET A 119 -2.27 -7.56 4.80
C MET A 119 -2.05 -8.85 4.00
N ARG A 120 -2.33 -8.86 2.69
CA ARG A 120 -2.03 -10.00 1.82
C ARG A 120 -0.53 -10.14 1.57
N TYR A 121 0.18 -9.03 1.39
CA TYR A 121 1.59 -9.04 0.96
C TYR A 121 2.61 -8.80 2.09
N PHE A 122 2.16 -8.26 3.23
CA PHE A 122 2.96 -8.05 4.42
C PHE A 122 2.41 -8.86 5.58
N ASP A 123 3.28 -9.60 6.26
CA ASP A 123 2.91 -10.36 7.45
C ASP A 123 2.85 -9.44 8.69
N PHE A 124 1.67 -8.88 8.97
CA PHE A 124 1.42 -8.07 10.16
C PHE A 124 1.42 -8.89 11.48
N LYS A 125 1.79 -10.17 11.46
CA LYS A 125 2.13 -10.94 12.68
C LYS A 125 3.63 -10.91 12.97
N SER A 126 4.45 -10.54 11.99
CA SER A 126 5.89 -10.43 12.15
C SER A 126 6.29 -9.21 12.97
N ARG A 127 7.20 -9.40 13.93
CA ARG A 127 7.72 -8.32 14.80
C ARG A 127 8.36 -7.18 14.02
N ARG A 128 9.05 -7.48 12.91
CA ARG A 128 9.67 -6.49 12.03
C ARG A 128 8.63 -5.60 11.35
N VAL A 129 7.57 -6.21 10.81
CA VAL A 129 6.48 -5.48 10.16
C VAL A 129 5.75 -4.61 11.18
N LEU A 130 5.56 -5.10 12.41
CA LEU A 130 4.96 -4.36 13.52
C LEU A 130 5.88 -3.27 14.11
N GLY A 131 7.17 -3.24 13.75
CA GLY A 131 8.14 -2.28 14.29
C GLY A 131 8.61 -2.57 15.72
N ILE A 132 8.36 -3.78 16.24
CA ILE A 132 8.74 -4.19 17.59
C ILE A 132 10.26 -4.36 17.71
N ASP A 133 10.95 -4.67 16.61
CA ASP A 133 12.39 -4.91 16.58
C ASP A 133 13.22 -3.62 16.32
N GLU A 134 12.59 -2.49 16.03
CA GLU A 134 13.30 -1.22 15.68
C GLU A 134 13.90 -0.48 16.89
N GLY A 135 13.77 -1.02 18.11
CA GLY A 135 14.32 -0.45 19.35
C GLY A 135 15.38 -1.28 20.04
N LEU A 136 15.97 -2.28 19.35
CA LEU A 136 16.95 -3.22 19.92
C LEU A 136 18.39 -3.05 19.38
N ASN A 137 18.70 -1.93 18.70
CA ASN A 137 20.05 -1.54 18.32
C ASN A 137 20.47 -0.25 19.03
#